data_AF-A0ABD0U681-F1
#
_entry.id   AF-A0ABD0U681-F1
#
_cell.length_a   1.000
_cell.length_b   1.000
_cell.length_c   1.000
_cell.angle_alpha   90.00
_cell.angle_beta   90.00
_cell.angle_gamma   90.00
#
_symmetry.space_group_name_H-M   'P 1'
#
loop_
_entity.id
_entity.type
_entity.pdbx_description
1 polymer ?
#
loop_
_entity_poly.entity_id
_entity_poly.type
_entity_poly.pdbx_seq_one_letter_code
_entity_poly.pdbx_strand_id
1 'polypeptide(L)'
;MMINYLLAHTKVPMSILDRIDKICRSFLWHDKDDRRGVHYVCLPQDQGGLGVKSMRLWSGPFRARLAWHFFQFPLHWHNSLLRETYGESLEMTAKHHGRSWKILQDGWRALKGAVRWKLRDGAQVSILNDVWILDIKLIYWPTFFNVSIEDSDKVVDLLDDGCWRIDAVQELFRPSLAEIILKTPVFMDMEKDKPELIYSSLSRSVTSQAFLAQFRNSDGRFNWLKSIKLLPRETMFWWRAIHDAIPSQDWLVRRGMEVSELCIWGCLVKEDLHHIMYHCKFSLKVFEVLESWGFPMPCINKFSVKVNNGLEFSQADVLFLKTVYHIWLNRNRKKHDDGWVSPTRVAALILGNFNLVNIDGAFKYPYRASLGIMVRDATGRLIMAAGKKILHWDVNYIELSSIALLIEVLNEDILGASGTGINESSRVEF
;
A
#
# COMPACT_ATOMS: atom_id res chain seq x y z
N MET A 1 16.06 -3.96 -19.99
CA MET A 1 15.86 -2.94 -21.05
C MET A 1 15.21 -3.52 -22.31
N MET A 2 15.64 -4.70 -22.79
CA MET A 2 15.16 -5.32 -24.04
C MET A 2 13.66 -5.70 -24.05
N ILE A 3 13.13 -6.28 -22.96
CA ILE A 3 11.74 -6.79 -22.94
C ILE A 3 10.69 -5.67 -22.97
N ASN A 4 10.95 -4.54 -22.30
CA ASN A 4 10.00 -3.42 -22.26
C ASN A 4 9.79 -2.83 -23.65
N TYR A 5 10.86 -2.72 -24.44
CA TYR A 5 10.80 -2.27 -25.83
C TYR A 5 9.96 -3.24 -26.68
N LEU A 6 10.25 -4.54 -26.56
CA LEU A 6 9.49 -5.58 -27.27
C LEU A 6 7.99 -5.51 -26.94
N LEU A 7 7.63 -5.38 -25.65
CA LEU A 7 6.22 -5.31 -25.21
C LEU A 7 5.51 -4.04 -25.70
N ALA A 8 6.23 -2.92 -25.77
CA ALA A 8 5.68 -1.65 -26.26
C ALA A 8 5.39 -1.71 -27.77
N HIS A 9 6.21 -2.38 -28.56
CA HIS A 9 6.16 -2.34 -30.03
C HIS A 9 5.63 -3.62 -30.70
N THR A 10 5.34 -4.68 -29.95
CA THR A 10 4.83 -5.93 -30.50
C THR A 10 3.69 -6.53 -29.67
N LYS A 11 2.85 -7.33 -30.33
CA LYS A 11 1.86 -8.19 -29.65
C LYS A 11 2.49 -9.54 -29.33
N VAL A 12 3.06 -9.63 -28.14
CA VAL A 12 3.56 -10.90 -27.60
C VAL A 12 2.38 -11.77 -27.15
N PRO A 13 2.29 -13.05 -27.57
CA PRO A 13 1.28 -13.99 -27.10
C PRO A 13 1.24 -14.10 -25.57
N MET A 14 0.04 -14.20 -25.02
CA MET A 14 -0.18 -14.26 -23.56
C MET A 14 0.53 -15.45 -22.91
N SER A 15 0.57 -16.61 -23.59
CA SER A 15 1.28 -17.80 -23.11
C SER A 15 2.77 -17.57 -22.89
N ILE A 16 3.41 -16.71 -23.69
CA ILE A 16 4.83 -16.35 -23.53
C ILE A 16 4.98 -15.44 -22.31
N LEU A 17 4.10 -14.45 -22.14
CA LEU A 17 4.11 -13.57 -20.97
C LEU A 17 3.91 -14.36 -19.68
N ASP A 18 2.96 -15.30 -19.67
CA ASP A 18 2.68 -16.17 -18.54
C ASP A 18 3.88 -17.09 -18.24
N ARG A 19 4.60 -17.57 -19.27
CA ARG A 19 5.84 -18.34 -19.10
C ARG A 19 6.97 -17.51 -18.51
N ILE A 20 7.11 -16.24 -18.91
CA ILE A 20 8.11 -15.32 -18.34
C ILE A 20 7.78 -15.02 -16.88
N ASP A 21 6.51 -14.68 -16.59
CA ASP A 21 6.06 -14.47 -15.22
C ASP A 21 6.28 -15.74 -14.37
N LYS A 22 6.08 -16.94 -14.93
CA LYS A 22 6.41 -18.22 -14.27
C LYS A 22 7.91 -18.36 -13.97
N ILE A 23 8.79 -18.06 -14.93
CA ILE A 23 10.26 -18.11 -14.70
C ILE A 23 10.68 -17.13 -13.61
N CYS A 24 10.18 -15.89 -13.64
CA CYS A 24 10.46 -14.89 -12.61
C CYS A 24 9.96 -15.35 -11.23
N ARG A 25 8.76 -15.92 -11.16
CA ARG A 25 8.23 -16.51 -9.91
C ARG A 25 9.06 -17.70 -9.47
N SER A 26 9.50 -18.56 -10.38
CA SER A 26 10.34 -19.70 -10.04
C SER A 26 11.68 -19.25 -9.47
N PHE A 27 12.31 -18.23 -10.05
CA PHE A 27 13.55 -17.66 -9.52
C PHE A 27 13.39 -17.11 -8.08
N LEU A 28 12.27 -16.46 -7.78
CA LEU A 28 12.04 -15.87 -6.45
C LEU A 28 11.68 -16.91 -5.37
N TRP A 29 11.01 -18.00 -5.77
CA TRP A 29 10.33 -18.89 -4.82
C TRP A 29 10.79 -20.34 -4.87
N HIS A 30 11.55 -20.77 -5.88
CA HIS A 30 12.13 -22.11 -5.89
C HIS A 30 13.50 -22.07 -5.21
N ASP A 31 13.69 -22.99 -4.27
CA ASP A 31 15.01 -23.35 -3.78
C ASP A 31 15.63 -24.43 -4.69
N LYS A 32 16.93 -24.69 -4.56
CA LYS A 32 17.69 -25.67 -5.35
C LYS A 32 17.12 -27.10 -5.29
N ASP A 33 16.28 -27.40 -4.30
CA ASP A 33 15.72 -28.73 -4.01
C ASP A 33 14.32 -28.99 -4.62
N ASP A 34 13.89 -28.27 -5.67
CA ASP A 34 12.60 -28.48 -6.36
C ASP A 34 11.33 -28.34 -5.46
N ARG A 35 11.47 -27.68 -4.31
CA ARG A 35 10.34 -27.40 -3.42
C ARG A 35 9.53 -26.24 -3.99
N ARG A 36 8.25 -26.49 -4.30
CA ARG A 36 7.31 -25.49 -4.82
C ARG A 36 7.10 -24.36 -3.80
N GLY A 37 7.70 -23.20 -4.05
CA GLY A 37 7.46 -22.02 -3.23
C GLY A 37 6.12 -21.32 -3.50
N VAL A 38 5.75 -20.43 -2.59
CA VAL A 38 4.42 -19.78 -2.56
C VAL A 38 4.32 -18.65 -3.57
N HIS A 39 3.29 -18.66 -4.43
CA HIS A 39 3.16 -17.75 -5.58
C HIS A 39 2.20 -16.57 -5.34
N TYR A 40 2.65 -15.48 -4.73
CA TYR A 40 1.86 -14.23 -4.65
C TYR A 40 2.79 -13.02 -4.75
N VAL A 41 2.74 -12.21 -5.82
CA VAL A 41 3.70 -11.10 -5.94
C VAL A 41 3.32 -9.95 -6.87
N CYS A 42 2.53 -10.22 -7.92
CA CYS A 42 2.60 -9.40 -9.11
C CYS A 42 1.70 -8.15 -9.17
N LEU A 43 1.11 -7.78 -8.04
CA LEU A 43 0.28 -6.58 -7.90
C LEU A 43 1.06 -5.43 -7.26
N PRO A 44 0.61 -4.17 -7.39
CA PRO A 44 1.09 -3.08 -6.55
C PRO A 44 0.90 -3.40 -5.06
N GLN A 45 1.72 -2.80 -4.20
CA GLN A 45 1.59 -2.99 -2.75
C GLN A 45 0.25 -2.51 -2.19
N ASP A 46 -0.34 -1.45 -2.76
CA ASP A 46 -1.68 -0.96 -2.38
C ASP A 46 -2.79 -1.97 -2.72
N GLN A 47 -2.49 -2.92 -3.60
CA GLN A 47 -3.38 -3.99 -4.04
C GLN A 47 -3.02 -5.35 -3.39
N GLY A 48 -2.16 -5.34 -2.36
CA GLY A 48 -1.71 -6.57 -1.72
C GLY A 48 -0.65 -7.35 -2.51
N GLY A 49 0.03 -6.77 -3.50
CA GLY A 49 1.22 -7.41 -4.08
C GLY A 49 2.52 -6.96 -3.40
N LEU A 50 3.67 -7.46 -3.88
CA LEU A 50 4.99 -6.97 -3.43
C LEU A 50 5.61 -5.99 -4.45
N GLY A 51 4.86 -5.56 -5.47
CA GLY A 51 5.35 -4.65 -6.50
C GLY A 51 6.22 -5.32 -7.57
N VAL A 52 6.25 -6.65 -7.64
CA VAL A 52 6.93 -7.36 -8.74
C VAL A 52 6.11 -7.18 -10.02
N LYS A 53 6.76 -6.81 -11.11
CA LYS A 53 6.07 -6.50 -12.37
C LYS A 53 5.59 -7.78 -13.05
N SER A 54 4.27 -7.96 -13.20
CA SER A 54 3.72 -8.92 -14.15
C SER A 54 3.84 -8.38 -15.57
N MET A 55 4.51 -9.11 -16.46
CA MET A 55 4.63 -8.71 -17.86
C MET A 55 3.26 -8.60 -18.54
N ARG A 56 2.29 -9.42 -18.10
CA ARG A 56 0.90 -9.36 -18.55
C ARG A 56 0.24 -8.02 -18.19
N LEU A 57 0.26 -7.64 -16.92
CA LEU A 57 -0.38 -6.40 -16.45
C LEU A 57 0.30 -5.13 -17.00
N TRP A 58 1.60 -5.21 -17.28
CA TRP A 58 2.39 -4.09 -17.81
C TRP A 58 2.35 -3.97 -19.34
N SER A 59 1.88 -4.99 -20.07
CA SER A 59 1.88 -4.99 -21.54
C SER A 59 1.13 -3.80 -22.16
N GLY A 60 -0.11 -3.54 -21.73
CA GLY A 60 -0.91 -2.36 -22.15
C GLY A 60 -0.27 -1.03 -21.72
N PRO A 61 0.11 -0.86 -20.44
CA PRO A 61 0.82 0.34 -19.98
C PRO A 61 2.11 0.69 -20.74
N PHE A 62 2.87 -0.29 -21.19
CA PHE A 62 4.04 -0.01 -22.04
C PHE A 62 3.63 0.59 -23.39
N ARG A 63 2.51 0.14 -23.96
CA ARG A 63 1.93 0.66 -25.21
C ARG A 63 1.24 2.01 -25.02
N ALA A 64 0.81 2.34 -23.80
CA ALA A 64 0.14 3.60 -23.47
C ALA A 64 0.96 4.83 -23.88
N ARG A 65 2.30 4.75 -23.86
CA ARG A 65 3.14 5.87 -24.31
C ARG A 65 3.00 6.16 -25.81
N LEU A 66 2.76 5.13 -26.63
CA LEU A 66 2.57 5.28 -28.07
C LEU A 66 1.20 5.91 -28.35
N ALA A 67 0.17 5.47 -27.64
CA ALA A 67 -1.16 6.09 -27.70
C ALA A 67 -1.13 7.55 -27.23
N TRP A 68 -0.41 7.85 -26.15
CA TRP A 68 -0.20 9.23 -25.71
C TRP A 68 0.50 10.08 -26.77
N HIS A 69 1.60 9.59 -27.35
CA HIS A 69 2.31 10.28 -28.42
C HIS A 69 1.41 10.53 -29.65
N PHE A 70 0.52 9.60 -29.99
CA PHE A 70 -0.45 9.74 -31.09
C PHE A 70 -1.39 10.94 -30.90
N PHE A 71 -1.81 11.22 -29.66
CA PHE A 71 -2.66 12.36 -29.36
C PHE A 71 -1.90 13.68 -29.15
N GLN A 72 -0.73 13.65 -28.51
CA GLN A 72 0.04 14.87 -28.24
C GLN A 72 0.70 15.46 -29.48
N PHE A 73 1.10 14.63 -30.45
CA PHE A 73 1.85 15.05 -31.63
C PHE A 73 1.12 14.66 -32.93
N PRO A 74 -0.04 15.26 -33.23
CA PRO A 74 -0.85 14.87 -34.39
C PRO A 74 -0.13 15.08 -35.73
N LEU A 75 0.69 16.13 -35.84
CA LEU A 75 1.45 16.48 -37.05
C LEU A 75 2.73 15.66 -37.26
N HIS A 76 3.11 14.80 -36.29
CA HIS A 76 4.26 13.93 -36.48
C HIS A 76 3.96 12.96 -37.64
N TRP A 77 4.87 12.85 -38.61
CA TRP A 77 4.64 12.15 -39.89
C TRP A 77 3.96 10.77 -39.74
N HIS A 78 4.42 9.96 -38.78
CA HIS A 78 3.86 8.63 -38.52
C HIS A 78 2.42 8.69 -37.97
N ASN A 79 2.11 9.67 -37.10
CA ASN A 79 0.78 9.83 -36.53
C ASN A 79 -0.19 10.42 -37.57
N SER A 80 0.28 11.36 -38.38
CA SER A 80 -0.49 11.96 -39.49
C SER A 80 -0.90 10.87 -40.49
N LEU A 81 0.04 10.02 -40.95
CA LEU A 81 -0.28 8.90 -41.83
C LEU A 81 -1.30 7.92 -41.20
N LEU A 82 -1.14 7.60 -39.91
CA LEU A 82 -2.06 6.70 -39.21
C LEU A 82 -3.47 7.31 -39.08
N ARG A 83 -3.57 8.63 -38.87
CA ARG A 83 -4.86 9.34 -38.82
C ARG A 83 -5.57 9.35 -40.16
N GLU A 84 -4.83 9.55 -41.24
CA GLU A 84 -5.38 9.45 -42.60
C GLU A 84 -5.84 8.03 -42.93
N THR A 85 -5.09 7.01 -42.48
CA THR A 85 -5.39 5.61 -42.81
C THR A 85 -6.53 5.02 -41.97
N TYR A 86 -6.57 5.31 -40.67
CA TYR A 86 -7.46 4.63 -39.72
C TYR A 86 -8.44 5.58 -38.99
N GLY A 87 -8.34 6.89 -39.22
CA GLY A 87 -9.10 7.91 -38.52
C GLY A 87 -8.43 8.40 -37.24
N GLU A 88 -9.09 9.32 -36.56
CA GLU A 88 -8.55 9.99 -35.38
C GLU A 88 -8.94 9.33 -34.05
N SER A 89 -10.05 8.58 -34.06
CA SER A 89 -10.54 7.87 -32.88
C SER A 89 -9.92 6.47 -32.79
N LEU A 90 -9.22 6.22 -31.69
CA LEU A 90 -8.70 4.89 -31.35
C LEU A 90 -9.80 3.93 -30.85
N GLU A 91 -11.06 4.37 -30.73
CA GLU A 91 -12.19 3.51 -30.37
C GLU A 91 -12.73 2.67 -31.54
N MET A 92 -12.58 3.16 -32.79
CA MET A 92 -13.21 2.55 -33.95
C MET A 92 -12.78 1.09 -34.21
N THR A 93 -13.77 0.22 -34.31
CA THR A 93 -13.68 -1.24 -34.49
C THR A 93 -13.76 -1.65 -35.96
N ALA A 94 -13.15 -0.90 -36.88
CA ALA A 94 -13.10 -1.35 -38.28
C ALA A 94 -12.46 -2.76 -38.36
N LYS A 95 -13.07 -3.63 -39.19
CA LYS A 95 -12.89 -5.09 -39.15
C LYS A 95 -11.45 -5.57 -39.46
N HIS A 96 -10.60 -4.75 -40.09
CA HIS A 96 -9.25 -5.13 -40.48
C HIS A 96 -8.21 -4.05 -40.18
N HIS A 97 -7.75 -4.04 -38.92
CA HIS A 97 -6.66 -3.16 -38.49
C HIS A 97 -5.29 -3.82 -38.61
N GLY A 98 -4.30 -3.09 -39.13
CA GLY A 98 -2.90 -3.48 -39.10
C GLY A 98 -2.36 -3.70 -37.68
N ARG A 99 -1.26 -4.43 -37.54
CA ARG A 99 -0.68 -4.76 -36.21
C ARG A 99 -0.34 -3.51 -35.39
N SER A 100 0.19 -2.47 -36.03
CA SER A 100 0.55 -1.20 -35.39
C SER A 100 -0.66 -0.48 -34.79
N TRP A 101 -1.78 -0.40 -35.54
CA TRP A 101 -3.01 0.21 -35.03
C TRP A 101 -3.57 -0.58 -33.83
N LYS A 102 -3.58 -1.91 -33.93
CA LYS A 102 -4.00 -2.77 -32.81
C LYS A 102 -3.14 -2.62 -31.55
N ILE A 103 -1.88 -2.20 -31.68
CA ILE A 103 -0.98 -1.89 -30.55
C ILE A 103 -1.33 -0.54 -29.95
N LEU A 104 -1.59 0.48 -30.79
CA LEU A 104 -2.04 1.79 -30.33
C LEU A 104 -3.38 1.72 -29.61
N GLN A 105 -4.36 1.00 -30.15
CA GLN A 105 -5.66 0.78 -29.50
C GLN A 105 -5.51 0.10 -28.14
N ASP A 106 -4.61 -0.88 -28.03
CA ASP A 106 -4.34 -1.55 -26.76
C ASP A 106 -3.69 -0.61 -25.74
N GLY A 107 -2.73 0.20 -26.18
CA GLY A 107 -2.15 1.27 -25.36
C GLY A 107 -3.19 2.29 -24.92
N TRP A 108 -4.12 2.68 -25.79
CA TRP A 108 -5.19 3.60 -25.47
C TRP A 108 -6.15 3.03 -24.42
N ARG A 109 -6.57 1.77 -24.55
CA ARG A 109 -7.40 1.10 -23.52
C ARG A 109 -6.74 1.13 -22.14
N ALA A 110 -5.43 0.92 -22.06
CA ALA A 110 -4.69 1.00 -20.80
C ALA A 110 -4.54 2.44 -20.30
N LEU A 111 -4.48 3.42 -21.20
CA LEU A 111 -4.28 4.83 -20.87
C LEU A 111 -5.55 5.53 -20.40
N LYS A 112 -6.73 5.12 -20.88
CA LYS A 112 -8.04 5.78 -20.62
C LYS A 112 -8.29 6.11 -19.16
N GLY A 113 -7.95 5.21 -18.23
CA GLY A 113 -8.15 5.44 -16.79
C GLY A 113 -7.18 6.45 -16.16
N ALA A 114 -6.15 6.86 -16.88
CA ALA A 114 -5.13 7.81 -16.41
C ALA A 114 -5.29 9.22 -16.99
N VAL A 115 -6.16 9.38 -18.00
CA VAL A 115 -6.33 10.63 -18.73
C VAL A 115 -7.73 11.20 -18.56
N ARG A 116 -7.82 12.51 -18.68
CA ARG A 116 -9.05 13.27 -18.86
C ARG A 116 -9.00 13.96 -20.22
N TRP A 117 -10.13 14.11 -20.90
CA TRP A 117 -10.21 14.89 -22.11
C TRP A 117 -10.29 16.40 -21.80
N LYS A 118 -9.42 17.18 -22.43
CA LYS A 118 -9.66 18.62 -22.64
C LYS A 118 -10.56 18.77 -23.85
N LEU A 119 -11.67 19.47 -23.66
CA LEU A 119 -12.71 19.60 -24.67
C LEU A 119 -12.46 20.77 -25.62
N ARG A 120 -12.78 20.55 -26.88
CA ARG A 120 -12.85 21.51 -27.97
C ARG A 120 -14.16 21.38 -28.74
N ASP A 121 -14.44 20.18 -29.25
CA ASP A 121 -15.63 19.86 -30.06
C ASP A 121 -16.44 18.71 -29.47
N GLY A 122 -15.84 17.89 -28.60
CA GLY A 122 -16.50 16.77 -27.94
C GLY A 122 -16.86 15.61 -28.87
N ALA A 123 -16.43 15.64 -30.14
CA ALA A 123 -16.93 14.73 -31.18
C ALA A 123 -16.46 13.28 -30.96
N GLN A 124 -15.28 13.11 -30.35
CA GLN A 124 -14.72 11.78 -30.07
C GLN A 124 -14.90 11.31 -28.63
N VAL A 125 -15.41 12.18 -27.74
CA VAL A 125 -15.50 11.92 -26.29
C VAL A 125 -16.86 11.36 -25.94
N SER A 126 -16.90 10.15 -25.36
CA SER A 126 -18.15 9.59 -24.84
C SER A 126 -18.59 10.31 -23.57
N ILE A 127 -19.89 10.64 -23.48
CA ILE A 127 -20.48 11.26 -22.28
C ILE A 127 -20.27 10.35 -21.06
N LEU A 128 -20.55 9.04 -21.18
CA LEU A 128 -20.57 8.12 -20.05
C LEU A 128 -19.23 7.42 -19.82
N ASN A 129 -18.53 7.04 -20.89
CA ASN A 129 -17.44 6.07 -20.84
C ASN A 129 -16.03 6.69 -20.76
N ASP A 130 -15.91 7.99 -21.00
CA ASP A 130 -14.66 8.75 -20.90
C ASP A 130 -14.67 9.72 -19.72
N VAL A 131 -13.48 10.08 -19.23
CA VAL A 131 -13.33 11.10 -18.19
C VAL A 131 -13.15 12.43 -18.90
N TRP A 132 -14.12 13.32 -18.77
CA TRP A 132 -14.06 14.69 -19.31
C TRP A 132 -14.48 15.75 -18.28
N ILE A 133 -15.07 15.31 -17.16
CA ILE A 133 -15.42 16.11 -15.98
C ILE A 133 -14.71 15.52 -14.77
N LEU A 134 -14.09 16.39 -13.95
CA LEU A 134 -13.38 15.99 -12.72
C LEU A 134 -12.34 14.90 -13.00
N ASP A 135 -12.41 13.75 -12.33
CA ASP A 135 -11.55 12.57 -12.49
C ASP A 135 -12.35 11.25 -12.52
N ILE A 136 -13.64 11.33 -12.85
CA ILE A 136 -14.59 10.21 -12.81
C ILE A 136 -15.22 9.93 -14.18
N LYS A 137 -15.64 8.68 -14.39
CA LYS A 137 -16.55 8.31 -15.48
C LYS A 137 -17.98 8.38 -15.01
N LEU A 138 -18.84 9.02 -15.78
CA LEU A 138 -20.24 9.18 -15.39
C LEU A 138 -20.98 7.84 -15.30
N ILE A 139 -20.62 6.83 -16.10
CA ILE A 139 -21.26 5.50 -16.07
C ILE A 139 -21.32 4.84 -14.68
N TYR A 140 -20.40 5.17 -13.78
CA TYR A 140 -20.39 4.65 -12.40
C TYR A 140 -21.34 5.40 -11.43
N TRP A 141 -21.99 6.45 -11.91
CA TRP A 141 -22.85 7.35 -11.14
C TRP A 141 -24.23 7.52 -11.81
N PRO A 142 -24.99 6.43 -12.04
CA PRO A 142 -26.25 6.45 -12.79
C PRO A 142 -27.34 7.33 -12.15
N THR A 143 -27.19 7.70 -10.89
CA THR A 143 -28.13 8.59 -10.19
C THR A 143 -28.00 10.06 -10.61
N PHE A 144 -26.91 10.44 -11.27
CA PHE A 144 -26.58 11.84 -11.61
C PHE A 144 -26.94 12.25 -13.04
N PHE A 145 -27.42 11.33 -13.87
CA PHE A 145 -27.85 11.61 -15.24
C PHE A 145 -29.15 10.85 -15.58
N ASN A 146 -29.82 11.28 -16.65
CA ASN A 146 -31.08 10.70 -17.10
C ASN A 146 -30.86 9.39 -17.87
N VAL A 147 -31.80 8.46 -17.77
CA VAL A 147 -31.74 7.14 -18.44
C VAL A 147 -31.76 7.28 -19.98
N SER A 148 -32.16 8.44 -20.49
CA SER A 148 -32.15 8.76 -21.93
C SER A 148 -30.75 8.86 -22.54
N ILE A 149 -29.68 8.98 -21.74
CA ILE A 149 -28.31 9.00 -22.28
C ILE A 149 -27.90 7.58 -22.65
N GLU A 150 -27.56 7.38 -23.92
CA GLU A 150 -27.06 6.12 -24.44
C GLU A 150 -25.52 6.03 -24.34
N ASP A 151 -24.98 4.80 -24.34
CA ASP A 151 -23.52 4.58 -24.29
C ASP A 151 -22.77 5.18 -25.49
N SER A 152 -23.45 5.35 -26.62
CA SER A 152 -22.93 5.94 -27.85
C SER A 152 -22.87 7.45 -27.84
N ASP A 153 -23.57 8.13 -26.92
CA ASP A 153 -23.71 9.58 -26.95
C ASP A 153 -22.37 10.28 -26.69
N LYS A 154 -22.17 11.37 -27.42
CA LYS A 154 -20.91 12.11 -27.46
C LYS A 154 -21.07 13.51 -26.87
N VAL A 155 -19.98 14.06 -26.34
CA VAL A 155 -20.02 15.39 -25.71
C VAL A 155 -20.38 16.50 -26.69
N VAL A 156 -20.13 16.28 -27.99
CA VAL A 156 -20.59 17.18 -29.07
C VAL A 156 -22.11 17.42 -29.02
N ASP A 157 -22.90 16.43 -28.59
CA ASP A 157 -24.35 16.54 -28.43
C ASP A 157 -24.75 17.45 -27.25
N LEU A 158 -23.79 17.99 -26.50
CA LEU A 158 -24.03 18.96 -25.42
C LEU A 158 -23.49 20.34 -25.76
N LEU A 159 -22.89 20.51 -26.94
CA LEU A 159 -22.20 21.72 -27.36
C LEU A 159 -22.87 22.36 -28.58
N ASP A 160 -22.79 23.69 -28.66
CA ASP A 160 -23.17 24.49 -29.81
C ASP A 160 -22.13 25.60 -30.02
N ASP A 161 -21.43 25.58 -31.16
CA ASP A 161 -20.31 26.48 -31.48
C ASP A 161 -19.26 26.64 -30.35
N GLY A 162 -19.01 25.55 -29.61
CA GLY A 162 -18.06 25.53 -28.49
C GLY A 162 -18.58 26.10 -27.17
N CYS A 163 -19.88 26.43 -27.09
CA CYS A 163 -20.58 26.77 -25.87
C CYS A 163 -21.45 25.59 -25.39
N TRP A 164 -21.68 25.47 -24.08
CA TRP A 164 -22.61 24.48 -23.55
C TRP A 164 -24.06 24.81 -23.88
N ARG A 165 -24.81 23.81 -24.35
CA ARG A 165 -26.27 23.90 -24.50
C ARG A 165 -26.93 23.74 -23.13
N ILE A 166 -27.21 24.88 -22.49
CA ILE A 166 -27.69 24.94 -21.11
C ILE A 166 -28.92 24.04 -20.90
N ASP A 167 -29.92 24.16 -21.78
CA ASP A 167 -31.17 23.41 -21.68
C ASP A 167 -30.94 21.89 -21.76
N ALA A 168 -30.15 21.45 -22.74
CA ALA A 168 -29.82 20.04 -22.92
C ALA A 168 -29.04 19.47 -21.72
N VAL A 169 -28.10 20.23 -21.16
CA VAL A 169 -27.34 19.82 -19.97
C VAL A 169 -28.25 19.75 -18.74
N GLN A 170 -29.15 20.70 -18.55
CA GLN A 170 -30.07 20.69 -17.41
C GLN A 170 -31.16 19.62 -17.51
N GLU A 171 -31.55 19.22 -18.73
CA GLU A 171 -32.50 18.12 -18.97
C GLU A 171 -31.86 16.75 -18.72
N LEU A 172 -30.60 16.58 -19.14
CA LEU A 172 -29.92 15.28 -19.10
C LEU A 172 -29.21 15.00 -17.76
N PHE A 173 -28.82 16.02 -17.00
CA PHE A 173 -28.03 15.86 -15.77
C PHE A 173 -28.74 16.44 -14.54
N ARG A 174 -28.49 15.86 -13.37
CA ARG A 174 -28.98 16.42 -12.10
C ARG A 174 -28.40 17.81 -11.87
N PRO A 175 -29.12 18.74 -11.20
CA PRO A 175 -28.68 20.13 -11.04
C PRO A 175 -27.25 20.31 -10.51
N SER A 176 -26.84 19.48 -9.56
CA SER A 176 -25.50 19.51 -8.98
C SER A 176 -24.40 19.14 -9.98
N LEU A 177 -24.65 18.17 -10.87
CA LEU A 177 -23.70 17.79 -11.92
C LEU A 177 -23.77 18.76 -13.10
N ALA A 178 -24.96 19.20 -13.49
CA ALA A 178 -25.17 20.19 -14.54
C ALA A 178 -24.38 21.48 -14.27
N GLU A 179 -24.38 21.99 -13.03
CA GLU A 179 -23.60 23.17 -12.65
C GLU A 179 -22.09 22.98 -12.88
N ILE A 180 -21.57 21.79 -12.59
CA ILE A 180 -20.15 21.45 -12.79
C ILE A 180 -19.84 21.35 -14.30
N ILE A 181 -20.73 20.74 -15.08
CA ILE A 181 -20.60 20.63 -16.54
C ILE A 181 -20.54 22.02 -17.17
N LEU A 182 -21.47 22.90 -16.84
CA LEU A 182 -21.54 24.25 -17.38
C LEU A 182 -20.30 25.10 -17.02
N LYS A 183 -19.64 24.80 -15.90
CA LYS A 183 -18.37 25.44 -15.49
C LYS A 183 -17.13 24.80 -16.12
N THR A 184 -17.26 23.63 -16.76
CA THR A 184 -16.12 22.95 -17.37
C THR A 184 -15.69 23.70 -18.64
N PRO A 185 -14.41 24.10 -18.76
CA PRO A 185 -13.97 24.93 -19.88
C PRO A 185 -13.93 24.14 -21.20
N VAL A 186 -14.39 24.78 -22.27
CA VAL A 186 -14.20 24.36 -23.66
C VAL A 186 -13.13 25.26 -24.27
N PHE A 187 -12.03 24.65 -24.75
CA PHE A 187 -10.82 25.36 -25.13
C PHE A 187 -10.81 25.67 -26.64
N MET A 188 -11.33 26.83 -27.02
CA MET A 188 -11.50 27.22 -28.43
C MET A 188 -10.19 27.39 -29.21
N ASP A 189 -9.08 27.62 -28.52
CA ASP A 189 -7.73 27.77 -29.06
C ASP A 189 -7.10 26.44 -29.49
N MET A 190 -7.65 25.31 -29.05
CA MET A 190 -7.20 24.00 -29.51
C MET A 190 -7.79 23.67 -30.88
N GLU A 191 -7.03 22.95 -31.70
CA GLU A 191 -7.55 22.42 -32.97
C GLU A 191 -8.64 21.35 -32.75
N LYS A 192 -8.45 20.47 -31.75
CA LYS A 192 -9.32 19.33 -31.43
C LYS A 192 -9.22 18.93 -29.96
N ASP A 193 -10.14 18.07 -29.52
CA ASP A 193 -10.09 17.42 -28.21
C ASP A 193 -8.75 16.71 -27.98
N LYS A 194 -8.15 16.92 -26.81
CA LYS A 194 -6.84 16.33 -26.45
C LYS A 194 -6.88 15.72 -25.05
N PRO A 195 -6.35 14.50 -24.85
CA PRO A 195 -6.22 13.94 -23.52
C PRO A 195 -5.11 14.65 -22.74
N GLU A 196 -5.37 14.89 -21.47
CA GLU A 196 -4.40 15.32 -20.46
C GLU A 196 -4.27 14.28 -19.36
N LEU A 197 -3.11 14.21 -18.69
CA LEU A 197 -2.93 13.30 -17.56
C LEU A 197 -3.61 13.87 -16.32
N ILE A 198 -4.45 13.08 -15.67
CA ILE A 198 -5.17 13.49 -14.45
C ILE A 198 -4.20 13.83 -13.32
N TYR A 199 -3.07 13.11 -13.23
CA TYR A 199 -2.05 13.32 -12.20
C TYR A 199 -0.70 13.63 -12.86
N SER A 200 -0.51 14.88 -13.30
CA SER A 200 0.74 15.37 -13.86
C SER A 200 1.81 15.61 -12.78
N SER A 201 2.13 14.59 -11.97
CA SER A 201 3.33 14.66 -11.13
C SER A 201 4.55 14.53 -12.02
N LEU A 202 5.46 15.52 -12.01
CA LEU A 202 6.74 15.52 -12.75
C LEU A 202 7.58 14.23 -12.56
N SER A 203 7.30 13.45 -11.51
CA SER A 203 8.01 12.23 -11.15
C SER A 203 7.48 10.93 -11.78
N ARG A 204 6.37 10.93 -12.53
CA ARG A 204 5.73 9.68 -13.02
C ARG A 204 5.56 9.65 -14.54
N SER A 205 6.15 8.64 -15.17
CA SER A 205 5.96 8.36 -16.61
C SER A 205 4.51 7.99 -16.95
N VAL A 206 4.09 8.29 -18.19
CA VAL A 206 2.78 7.89 -18.76
C VAL A 206 2.50 6.40 -18.54
N THR A 207 3.49 5.55 -18.78
CA THR A 207 3.38 4.11 -18.57
C THR A 207 3.11 3.75 -17.11
N SER A 208 3.75 4.42 -16.16
CA SER A 208 3.46 4.19 -14.73
C SER A 208 2.04 4.63 -14.38
N GLN A 209 1.56 5.75 -14.93
CA GLN A 209 0.22 6.25 -14.66
C GLN A 209 -0.86 5.33 -15.24
N ALA A 210 -0.68 4.87 -16.48
CA ALA A 210 -1.55 3.88 -17.12
C ALA A 210 -1.60 2.55 -16.36
N PHE A 211 -0.49 2.12 -15.76
CA PHE A 211 -0.47 0.95 -14.90
C PHE A 211 -1.27 1.16 -13.61
N LEU A 212 -1.05 2.26 -12.90
CA LEU A 212 -1.75 2.55 -11.64
C LEU A 212 -3.25 2.81 -11.86
N ALA A 213 -3.64 3.37 -13.00
CA ALA A 213 -5.03 3.60 -13.36
C ALA A 213 -5.89 2.32 -13.37
N GLN A 214 -5.29 1.15 -13.62
CA GLN A 214 -5.99 -0.14 -13.57
C GLN A 214 -6.52 -0.50 -12.18
N PHE A 215 -6.03 0.16 -11.13
CA PHE A 215 -6.28 -0.19 -9.73
C PHE A 215 -6.99 0.94 -8.96
N ARG A 216 -7.45 2.01 -9.63
CA ARG A 216 -8.07 3.16 -8.94
C ARG A 216 -9.35 2.81 -8.17
N ASN A 217 -10.14 1.89 -8.71
CA ASN A 217 -11.41 1.47 -8.11
C ASN A 217 -11.26 0.34 -7.08
N SER A 218 -10.03 0.06 -6.63
CA SER A 218 -9.82 -0.94 -5.59
C SER A 218 -10.28 -0.43 -4.23
N ASP A 219 -10.81 -1.30 -3.39
CA ASP A 219 -11.30 -0.98 -2.04
C ASP A 219 -10.19 -0.53 -1.05
N GLY A 220 -8.94 -0.39 -1.49
CA GLY A 220 -7.84 0.10 -0.66
C GLY A 220 -7.51 -0.78 0.55
N ARG A 221 -7.99 -2.04 0.55
CA ARG A 221 -7.93 -2.99 1.68
C ARG A 221 -6.52 -3.22 2.26
N PHE A 222 -5.47 -2.93 1.50
CA PHE A 222 -4.07 -3.13 1.92
C PHE A 222 -3.35 -1.83 2.29
N ASN A 223 -3.99 -0.67 2.13
CA ASN A 223 -3.37 0.64 2.37
C ASN A 223 -2.98 0.82 3.85
N TRP A 224 -3.74 0.21 4.77
CA TRP A 224 -3.43 0.27 6.19
C TRP A 224 -2.05 -0.32 6.54
N LEU A 225 -1.62 -1.37 5.83
CA LEU A 225 -0.32 -1.98 6.11
C LEU A 225 0.85 -1.05 5.75
N LYS A 226 0.62 -0.10 4.82
CA LYS A 226 1.58 0.95 4.48
C LYS A 226 1.53 2.13 5.44
N SER A 227 0.35 2.47 5.96
CA SER A 227 0.21 3.58 6.89
C SER A 227 0.84 3.27 8.25
N ILE A 228 0.87 2.00 8.65
CA ILE A 228 1.55 1.55 9.87
C ILE A 228 3.05 1.37 9.59
N LYS A 229 3.88 2.11 10.33
CA LYS A 229 5.35 2.05 10.25
C LYS A 229 5.92 0.81 10.94
N LEU A 230 5.63 -0.38 10.41
CA LEU A 230 6.25 -1.65 10.84
C LEU A 230 7.64 -1.85 10.22
N LEU A 231 8.46 -2.69 10.84
CA LEU A 231 9.74 -3.12 10.25
C LEU A 231 9.49 -3.99 9.00
N PRO A 232 10.39 -4.01 8.00
CA PRO A 232 10.18 -4.77 6.76
C PRO A 232 9.82 -6.25 6.96
N ARG A 233 10.40 -6.91 7.98
CA ARG A 233 10.09 -8.31 8.30
C ARG A 233 8.70 -8.48 8.92
N GLU A 234 8.28 -7.55 9.76
CA GLU A 234 6.94 -7.50 10.36
C GLU A 234 5.88 -7.24 9.28
N THR A 235 6.13 -6.25 8.41
CA THR A 235 5.28 -5.95 7.24
C THR A 235 5.13 -7.18 6.36
N MET A 236 6.23 -7.88 6.06
CA MET A 236 6.19 -9.10 5.23
C MET A 236 5.40 -10.22 5.90
N PHE A 237 5.51 -10.38 7.22
CA PHE A 237 4.71 -11.33 7.98
C PHE A 237 3.20 -11.03 7.85
N TRP A 238 2.80 -9.79 8.11
CA TRP A 238 1.39 -9.38 8.02
C TRP A 238 0.85 -9.46 6.60
N TRP A 239 1.66 -9.10 5.61
CA TRP A 239 1.32 -9.31 4.22
C TRP A 239 1.03 -10.79 3.94
N ARG A 240 1.86 -11.73 4.40
CA ARG A 240 1.59 -13.17 4.28
C ARG A 240 0.33 -13.58 5.04
N ALA A 241 0.07 -12.98 6.20
CA ALA A 241 -1.11 -13.26 7.02
C ALA A 241 -2.41 -12.95 6.27
N ILE A 242 -2.48 -11.77 5.66
CA ILE A 242 -3.66 -11.31 4.91
C ILE A 242 -3.92 -12.20 3.68
N HIS A 243 -2.87 -12.76 3.09
CA HIS A 243 -2.95 -13.67 1.94
C HIS A 243 -3.12 -15.15 2.29
N ASP A 244 -3.40 -15.50 3.56
CA ASP A 244 -3.48 -16.90 4.02
C ASP A 244 -2.25 -17.72 3.59
N ALA A 245 -1.08 -17.11 3.72
CA ALA A 245 0.21 -17.64 3.25
C ALA A 245 1.20 -17.86 4.41
N ILE A 246 0.73 -17.80 5.65
CA ILE A 246 1.52 -18.15 6.82
C ILE A 246 1.50 -19.66 7.01
N PRO A 247 2.66 -20.32 7.18
CA PRO A 247 2.75 -21.78 7.36
C PRO A 247 2.34 -22.26 8.77
N SER A 248 1.11 -21.96 9.18
CA SER A 248 0.43 -22.56 10.34
C SER A 248 0.25 -24.07 10.14
N GLN A 249 -0.10 -24.83 11.19
CA GLN A 249 -0.32 -26.27 10.99
C GLN A 249 -1.47 -26.56 10.02
N ASP A 250 -2.59 -25.85 10.15
CA ASP A 250 -3.70 -25.94 9.18
C ASP A 250 -3.21 -25.70 7.74
N TRP A 251 -2.43 -24.64 7.53
CA TRP A 251 -1.93 -24.30 6.21
C TRP A 251 -1.05 -25.41 5.62
N LEU A 252 -0.20 -26.04 6.44
CA LEU A 252 0.70 -27.11 6.01
C LEU A 252 -0.07 -28.39 5.67
N VAL A 253 -1.08 -28.75 6.46
CA VAL A 253 -1.98 -29.88 6.17
C VAL A 253 -2.75 -29.63 4.87
N ARG A 254 -3.29 -28.42 4.66
CA ARG A 254 -3.94 -28.04 3.38
C ARG A 254 -3.01 -28.13 2.17
N ARG A 255 -1.69 -28.08 2.38
CA ARG A 255 -0.67 -28.25 1.35
C ARG A 255 -0.20 -29.70 1.18
N GLY A 256 -0.82 -30.65 1.88
CA GLY A 256 -0.51 -32.08 1.80
C GLY A 256 0.75 -32.47 2.56
N MET A 257 1.22 -31.65 3.50
CA MET A 257 2.37 -32.01 4.34
C MET A 257 1.92 -32.88 5.52
N GLU A 258 2.67 -33.94 5.79
CA GLU A 258 2.43 -34.86 6.90
C GLU A 258 2.85 -34.22 8.24
N VAL A 259 2.00 -33.35 8.77
CA VAL A 259 2.18 -32.70 10.07
C VAL A 259 0.90 -32.80 10.89
N SER A 260 1.01 -32.77 12.21
CA SER A 260 -0.17 -32.64 13.08
C SER A 260 -0.85 -31.29 12.86
N GLU A 261 -2.17 -31.29 12.72
CA GLU A 261 -3.00 -30.08 12.62
C GLU A 261 -3.14 -29.33 13.95
N LEU A 262 -2.75 -29.97 15.05
CA LEU A 262 -2.92 -29.44 16.40
C LEU A 262 -1.86 -28.40 16.76
N CYS A 263 -2.27 -27.45 17.61
CA CYS A 263 -1.39 -26.42 18.15
C CYS A 263 -0.16 -26.97 18.85
N ILE A 264 1.02 -26.44 18.47
CA ILE A 264 2.32 -26.86 19.02
C ILE A 264 2.50 -26.53 20.51
N TRP A 265 1.62 -25.68 21.04
CA TRP A 265 1.61 -25.29 22.45
C TRP A 265 0.71 -26.18 23.32
N GLY A 266 0.16 -27.27 22.76
CA GLY A 266 -0.67 -28.21 23.52
C GLY A 266 -2.06 -27.66 23.83
N CYS A 267 -2.64 -26.91 22.89
CA CYS A 267 -4.02 -26.42 23.02
C CYS A 267 -5.07 -27.47 22.65
N LEU A 268 -4.67 -28.59 22.04
CA LEU A 268 -5.57 -29.67 21.57
C LEU A 268 -6.66 -29.20 20.61
N VAL A 269 -6.38 -28.12 19.88
CA VAL A 269 -7.24 -27.57 18.83
C VAL A 269 -6.39 -27.31 17.59
N LYS A 270 -7.05 -27.23 16.44
CA LYS A 270 -6.45 -26.90 15.15
C LYS A 270 -5.72 -25.55 15.20
N GLU A 271 -4.48 -25.51 14.68
CA GLU A 271 -3.67 -24.29 14.64
C GLU A 271 -3.81 -23.57 13.30
N ASP A 272 -4.78 -22.66 13.24
CA ASP A 272 -4.90 -21.65 12.19
C ASP A 272 -4.34 -20.28 12.64
N LEU A 273 -4.37 -19.29 11.75
CA LEU A 273 -3.92 -17.94 12.06
C LEU A 273 -4.72 -17.31 13.20
N HIS A 274 -6.04 -17.53 13.24
CA HIS A 274 -6.91 -16.97 14.27
C HIS A 274 -6.55 -17.53 15.66
N HIS A 275 -6.26 -18.83 15.74
CA HIS A 275 -5.81 -19.48 16.95
C HIS A 275 -4.48 -18.89 17.42
N ILE A 276 -3.49 -18.78 16.52
CA ILE A 276 -2.18 -18.18 16.85
C ILE A 276 -2.34 -16.75 17.37
N MET A 277 -3.20 -15.95 16.75
CA MET A 277 -3.40 -14.56 17.11
C MET A 277 -4.08 -14.38 18.46
N TYR A 278 -5.03 -15.26 18.84
CA TYR A 278 -5.94 -14.92 19.93
C TYR A 278 -6.34 -16.05 20.88
N HIS A 279 -6.30 -17.32 20.46
CA HIS A 279 -6.81 -18.43 21.27
C HIS A 279 -5.72 -19.37 21.77
N CYS A 280 -4.50 -19.21 21.28
CA CYS A 280 -3.38 -20.01 21.73
C CYS A 280 -3.05 -19.68 23.18
N LYS A 281 -2.92 -20.73 24.02
CA LYS A 281 -2.52 -20.62 25.44
C LYS A 281 -1.23 -19.81 25.62
N PHE A 282 -0.28 -19.95 24.69
CA PHE A 282 0.97 -19.19 24.74
C PHE A 282 0.73 -17.71 24.44
N SER A 283 -0.06 -17.39 23.41
CA SER A 283 -0.41 -16.02 23.05
C SER A 283 -1.15 -15.30 24.18
N LEU A 284 -2.15 -15.96 24.78
CA LEU A 284 -2.89 -15.44 25.92
C LEU A 284 -1.97 -15.08 27.09
N LYS A 285 -1.02 -15.95 27.44
CA LYS A 285 -0.03 -15.66 28.48
C LYS A 285 0.86 -14.45 28.16
N VAL A 286 1.22 -14.24 26.88
CA VAL A 286 1.98 -13.05 26.47
C VAL A 286 1.12 -11.80 26.63
N PHE A 287 -0.15 -11.87 26.25
CA PHE A 287 -1.09 -10.76 26.43
C PHE A 287 -1.33 -10.45 27.91
N GLU A 288 -1.53 -11.45 28.76
CA GLU A 288 -1.65 -11.28 30.21
C GLU A 288 -0.43 -10.59 30.82
N VAL A 289 0.79 -10.94 30.38
CA VAL A 289 2.00 -10.26 30.84
C VAL A 289 2.02 -8.79 30.39
N LEU A 290 1.73 -8.52 29.12
CA LEU A 290 1.70 -7.14 28.61
C LEU A 290 0.63 -6.31 29.33
N GLU A 291 -0.54 -6.87 29.58
CA GLU A 291 -1.62 -6.24 30.34
C GLU A 291 -1.20 -5.95 31.79
N SER A 292 -0.52 -6.91 32.45
CA SER A 292 0.03 -6.71 33.80
C SER A 292 1.11 -5.61 33.87
N TRP A 293 1.72 -5.27 32.73
CA TRP A 293 2.69 -4.19 32.58
C TRP A 293 2.05 -2.88 32.10
N GLY A 294 0.73 -2.79 32.04
CA GLY A 294 0.00 -1.59 31.65
C GLY A 294 -0.20 -1.40 30.14
N PHE A 295 0.02 -2.45 29.34
CA PHE A 295 -0.18 -2.42 27.89
C PHE A 295 -1.42 -3.24 27.49
N PRO A 296 -2.62 -2.62 27.44
CA PRO A 296 -3.85 -3.33 27.10
C PRO A 296 -3.82 -3.82 25.65
N MET A 297 -4.21 -5.07 25.42
CA MET A 297 -4.29 -5.64 24.08
C MET A 297 -5.67 -5.37 23.45
N PRO A 298 -5.74 -5.00 22.16
CA PRO A 298 -7.00 -4.79 21.47
C PRO A 298 -7.77 -6.11 21.33
N CYS A 299 -9.09 -6.05 21.50
CA CYS A 299 -9.93 -7.23 21.27
C CYS A 299 -10.09 -7.53 19.77
N ILE A 300 -10.21 -8.83 19.44
CA ILE A 300 -10.28 -9.40 18.08
C ILE A 300 -11.19 -8.60 17.15
N ASN A 301 -12.44 -8.41 17.60
CA ASN A 301 -13.49 -7.83 16.77
C ASN A 301 -13.24 -6.35 16.47
N LYS A 302 -12.55 -5.62 17.36
CA LYS A 302 -12.21 -4.22 17.09
C LYS A 302 -11.09 -4.12 16.05
N PHE A 303 -10.10 -5.01 16.09
CA PHE A 303 -9.00 -4.99 15.14
C PHE A 303 -9.45 -5.36 13.71
N SER A 304 -10.25 -6.43 13.57
CA SER A 304 -10.74 -6.86 12.25
C SER A 304 -11.67 -5.83 11.61
N VAL A 305 -12.52 -5.18 12.40
CA VAL A 305 -13.40 -4.08 11.95
C VAL A 305 -12.57 -2.87 11.51
N LYS A 306 -11.53 -2.48 12.27
CA LYS A 306 -10.65 -1.37 11.88
C LYS A 306 -9.95 -1.62 10.56
N VAL A 307 -9.43 -2.83 10.35
CA VAL A 307 -8.77 -3.24 9.09
C VAL A 307 -9.74 -3.18 7.92
N ASN A 308 -10.96 -3.70 8.08
CA ASN A 308 -11.94 -3.74 7.00
C ASN A 308 -12.52 -2.35 6.66
N ASN A 309 -12.60 -1.45 7.65
CA ASN A 309 -13.19 -0.12 7.48
C ASN A 309 -12.15 0.99 7.29
N GLY A 310 -10.84 0.66 7.20
CA GLY A 310 -9.77 1.64 7.01
C GLY A 310 -9.65 2.67 8.13
N LEU A 311 -10.01 2.30 9.36
CA LEU A 311 -9.97 3.20 10.52
C LEU A 311 -8.54 3.45 10.99
N GLU A 312 -8.33 4.55 11.73
CA GLU A 312 -7.03 4.87 12.31
C GLU A 312 -6.56 3.81 13.32
N PHE A 313 -5.26 3.51 13.25
CA PHE A 313 -4.60 2.56 14.13
C PHE A 313 -3.96 3.30 15.31
N SER A 314 -4.37 2.92 16.51
CA SER A 314 -3.75 3.35 17.76
C SER A 314 -2.40 2.67 17.96
N GLN A 315 -1.59 3.18 18.89
CA GLN A 315 -0.34 2.51 19.25
C GLN A 315 -0.54 1.13 19.87
N ALA A 316 -1.66 0.90 20.57
CA ALA A 316 -2.03 -0.43 21.05
C ALA A 316 -2.25 -1.41 19.88
N ASP A 317 -2.79 -0.95 18.74
CA ASP A 317 -2.92 -1.79 17.55
C ASP A 317 -1.53 -2.11 16.95
N VAL A 318 -0.61 -1.15 16.92
CA VAL A 318 0.78 -1.38 16.46
C VAL A 318 1.51 -2.35 17.39
N LEU A 319 1.32 -2.20 18.70
CA LEU A 319 1.90 -3.09 19.71
C LEU A 319 1.36 -4.51 19.50
N PHE A 320 0.05 -4.67 19.33
CA PHE A 320 -0.56 -5.95 19.00
C PHE A 320 0.02 -6.59 17.74
N LEU A 321 0.18 -5.81 16.67
CA LEU A 321 0.76 -6.29 15.40
C LEU A 321 2.17 -6.86 15.60
N LYS A 322 2.99 -6.17 16.39
CA LYS A 322 4.34 -6.62 16.75
C LYS A 322 4.32 -7.83 17.67
N THR A 323 3.41 -7.86 18.66
CA THR A 323 3.26 -8.98 19.59
C THR A 323 2.96 -10.28 18.86
N VAL A 324 1.98 -10.27 17.95
CA VAL A 324 1.65 -11.45 17.14
C VAL A 324 2.84 -11.90 16.28
N TYR A 325 3.58 -10.97 15.67
CA TYR A 325 4.78 -11.31 14.91
C TYR A 325 5.85 -12.00 15.79
N HIS A 326 6.09 -11.50 17.00
CA HIS A 326 7.04 -12.11 17.93
C HIS A 326 6.57 -13.46 18.49
N ILE A 327 5.27 -13.62 18.74
CA ILE A 327 4.66 -14.91 19.06
C ILE A 327 4.91 -15.90 17.93
N TRP A 328 4.69 -15.48 16.68
CA TRP A 328 4.94 -16.30 15.50
C TRP A 328 6.41 -16.72 15.37
N LEU A 329 7.35 -15.80 15.61
CA LEU A 329 8.78 -16.15 15.64
C LEU A 329 9.09 -17.19 16.72
N ASN A 330 8.57 -17.02 17.93
CA ASN A 330 8.80 -17.95 19.03
C ASN A 330 8.18 -19.33 18.77
N ARG A 331 6.98 -19.34 18.18
CA ARG A 331 6.31 -20.55 17.68
C ARG A 331 7.23 -21.28 16.70
N ASN A 332 7.80 -20.58 15.72
CA ASN A 332 8.67 -21.23 14.72
C ASN A 332 9.96 -21.79 15.34
N ARG A 333 10.57 -21.10 16.31
CA ARG A 333 11.71 -21.66 17.04
C ARG A 333 11.35 -22.98 17.72
N LYS A 334 10.20 -23.02 18.41
CA LYS A 334 9.71 -24.25 19.03
C LYS A 334 9.46 -25.37 18.02
N LYS A 335 8.87 -25.05 16.87
CA LYS A 335 8.57 -26.04 15.83
C LYS A 335 9.83 -26.66 15.21
N HIS A 336 10.90 -25.88 15.09
CA HIS A 336 12.15 -26.31 14.47
C HIS A 336 13.21 -26.73 15.49
N ASP A 337 12.81 -27.00 16.73
CA ASP A 337 13.67 -27.42 17.84
C ASP A 337 14.83 -26.44 18.18
N ASP A 338 14.72 -25.18 17.77
CA ASP A 338 15.65 -24.08 18.11
C ASP A 338 15.42 -23.52 19.53
N GLY A 339 14.80 -24.30 20.41
CA GLY A 339 14.29 -23.87 21.71
C GLY A 339 13.11 -22.89 21.61
N TRP A 340 12.72 -22.31 22.74
CA TRP A 340 11.70 -21.26 22.79
C TRP A 340 11.89 -20.38 24.03
N VAL A 341 11.27 -19.21 23.99
CA VAL A 341 11.43 -18.15 24.99
C VAL A 341 10.15 -18.00 25.80
N SER A 342 10.27 -17.73 27.11
CA SER A 342 9.11 -17.57 28.00
C SER A 342 8.21 -16.39 27.60
N PRO A 343 6.90 -16.42 27.94
CA PRO A 343 5.99 -15.31 27.63
C PRO A 343 6.51 -13.94 28.10
N THR A 344 7.07 -13.89 29.31
CA THR A 344 7.66 -12.69 29.90
C THR A 344 8.81 -12.14 29.06
N ARG A 345 9.69 -13.01 28.57
CA ARG A 345 10.83 -12.58 27.77
C ARG A 345 10.40 -12.19 26.35
N VAL A 346 9.36 -12.81 25.79
CA VAL A 346 8.73 -12.35 24.53
C VAL A 346 8.15 -10.95 24.71
N ALA A 347 7.38 -10.69 25.77
CA ALA A 347 6.84 -9.37 26.09
C ALA A 347 7.95 -8.31 26.23
N ALA A 348 9.03 -8.63 26.95
CA ALA A 348 10.17 -7.72 27.11
C ALA A 348 10.85 -7.36 25.77
N LEU A 349 11.02 -8.35 24.87
CA LEU A 349 11.59 -8.12 23.54
C LEU A 349 10.72 -7.20 22.68
N ILE A 350 9.39 -7.31 22.81
CA ILE A 350 8.46 -6.46 22.06
C ILE A 350 8.58 -5.01 22.53
N LEU A 351 8.58 -4.77 23.85
CA LEU A 351 8.67 -3.42 24.42
C LEU A 351 10.04 -2.77 24.16
N GLY A 352 11.13 -3.55 24.22
CA GLY A 352 12.47 -3.07 23.86
C GLY A 352 12.55 -2.61 22.40
N ASN A 353 11.84 -3.27 21.48
CA ASN A 353 11.75 -2.87 20.07
C ASN A 353 10.70 -1.77 19.79
N PHE A 354 9.93 -1.37 20.79
CA PHE A 354 8.89 -0.35 20.67
C PHE A 354 9.42 1.07 21.02
N ASN A 355 10.73 1.21 21.27
CA ASN A 355 11.39 2.47 21.69
C ASN A 355 10.68 3.15 22.88
N LEU A 356 10.10 2.34 23.79
CA LEU A 356 9.44 2.83 24.99
C LEU A 356 10.45 3.29 26.04
N VAL A 357 11.65 2.70 26.02
CA VAL A 357 12.78 3.13 26.84
C VAL A 357 14.01 3.20 25.93
N ASN A 358 14.43 4.40 25.58
CA ASN A 358 15.71 4.63 24.90
C ASN A 358 16.76 4.99 25.94
N ILE A 359 17.88 4.28 25.92
CA ILE A 359 19.02 4.54 26.79
C ILE A 359 20.22 4.69 25.88
N ASP A 360 20.80 5.89 25.82
CA ASP A 360 21.93 6.21 24.96
C ASP A 360 23.07 6.82 25.79
N GLY A 361 24.29 6.35 25.55
CA GLY A 361 25.52 6.99 26.00
C GLY A 361 26.21 7.68 24.84
N ALA A 362 26.37 9.00 24.89
CA ALA A 362 27.13 9.76 23.90
C ALA A 362 28.52 10.14 24.44
N PHE A 363 29.55 9.90 23.62
CA PHE A 363 30.95 10.19 23.98
C PHE A 363 31.44 11.45 23.27
N LYS A 364 32.05 12.36 24.02
CA LYS A 364 32.77 13.53 23.51
C LYS A 364 34.23 13.47 23.98
N TYR A 365 35.13 13.35 23.01
CA TYR A 365 36.55 13.17 23.26
C TYR A 365 37.19 14.38 23.99
N PRO A 366 38.15 14.17 24.93
CA PRO A 366 38.43 12.96 25.70
C PRO A 366 37.73 13.00 27.07
N TYR A 367 37.31 11.82 27.56
CA TYR A 367 36.74 11.54 28.89
C TYR A 367 35.33 12.06 29.21
N ARG A 368 34.65 12.79 28.33
CA ARG A 368 33.29 13.29 28.63
C ARG A 368 32.24 12.38 28.00
N ALA A 369 31.48 11.70 28.83
CA ALA A 369 30.31 10.94 28.41
C ALA A 369 29.04 11.61 28.93
N SER A 370 27.97 11.52 28.16
CA SER A 370 26.62 11.89 28.60
C SER A 370 25.70 10.69 28.42
N LEU A 371 25.03 10.32 29.50
CA LEU A 371 23.96 9.34 29.50
C LEU A 371 22.63 10.07 29.27
N GLY A 372 21.78 9.49 28.44
CA GLY A 372 20.41 9.96 28.21
C GLY A 372 19.45 8.79 28.29
N ILE A 373 18.36 8.98 29.03
CA ILE A 373 17.23 8.07 29.14
C ILE A 373 16.00 8.81 28.68
N MET A 374 15.20 8.18 27.84
CA MET A 374 13.86 8.63 27.49
C MET A 374 12.88 7.48 27.67
N VAL A 375 11.92 7.66 28.56
CA VAL A 375 10.80 6.74 28.79
C VAL A 375 9.55 7.35 28.19
N ARG A 376 8.85 6.57 27.37
CA ARG A 376 7.60 6.96 26.70
C ARG A 376 6.48 6.04 27.15
N ASP A 377 5.26 6.57 27.19
CA ASP A 377 4.07 5.79 27.47
C ASP A 377 3.67 4.94 26.26
N ALA A 378 2.66 4.09 26.45
CA ALA A 378 2.06 3.28 25.40
C ALA A 378 1.42 4.10 24.26
N THR A 379 1.34 5.43 24.39
CA THR A 379 0.88 6.39 23.38
C THR A 379 2.04 7.22 22.80
N GLY A 380 3.30 6.86 23.09
CA GLY A 380 4.50 7.49 22.56
C GLY A 380 4.75 8.88 23.13
N ARG A 381 3.96 9.33 24.11
CA ARG A 381 4.19 10.56 24.86
C ARG A 381 5.38 10.32 25.78
N LEU A 382 6.30 11.27 25.82
CA LEU A 382 7.41 11.23 26.76
C LEU A 382 6.84 11.31 28.19
N ILE A 383 7.01 10.23 28.96
CA ILE A 383 6.68 10.20 30.40
C ILE A 383 7.83 10.86 31.16
N MET A 384 9.06 10.52 30.80
CA MET A 384 10.24 10.86 31.57
C MET A 384 11.45 10.94 30.66
N ALA A 385 12.31 11.92 30.90
CA ALA A 385 13.64 11.97 30.34
C ALA A 385 14.63 12.35 31.43
N ALA A 386 15.75 11.65 31.48
CA ALA A 386 16.82 11.91 32.44
C ALA A 386 18.16 11.87 31.73
N GLY A 387 19.12 12.65 32.23
CA GLY A 387 20.46 12.63 31.68
C GLY A 387 21.52 12.91 32.73
N LYS A 388 22.67 12.25 32.60
CA LYS A 388 23.79 12.35 33.56
C LYS A 388 25.10 12.49 32.81
N LYS A 389 25.88 13.52 33.13
CA LYS A 389 27.25 13.68 32.63
C LYS A 389 28.18 12.80 33.47
N ILE A 390 29.03 12.01 32.83
CA ILE A 390 30.00 11.13 33.49
C ILE A 390 31.39 11.37 32.88
N LEU A 391 32.42 11.36 33.72
CA LEU A 391 33.80 11.36 33.29
C LEU A 391 34.33 9.92 33.27
N HIS A 392 34.27 9.27 32.10
CA HIS A 392 34.79 7.91 31.92
C HIS A 392 35.23 7.69 30.48
N TRP A 393 36.18 6.79 30.24
CA TRP A 393 36.74 6.49 28.92
C TRP A 393 36.29 5.15 28.33
N ASP A 394 35.82 4.22 29.17
CA ASP A 394 35.30 2.91 28.73
C ASP A 394 33.82 2.99 28.34
N VAL A 395 33.53 2.58 27.10
CA VAL A 395 32.17 2.54 26.53
C VAL A 395 31.29 1.51 27.24
N ASN A 396 31.83 0.36 27.66
CA ASN A 396 31.05 -0.67 28.36
C ASN A 396 30.60 -0.18 29.74
N TYR A 397 31.47 0.55 30.42
CA TYR A 397 31.15 1.18 31.70
C TYR A 397 30.04 2.23 31.55
N ILE A 398 30.05 2.99 30.45
CA ILE A 398 29.03 4.00 30.14
C ILE A 398 27.68 3.32 29.85
N GLU A 399 27.66 2.23 29.08
CA GLU A 399 26.43 1.44 28.86
C GLU A 399 25.88 0.84 30.16
N LEU A 400 26.73 0.27 31.01
CA LEU A 400 26.28 -0.25 32.32
C LEU A 400 25.78 0.86 33.26
N SER A 401 26.46 2.01 33.25
CA SER A 401 26.07 3.18 34.05
C SER A 401 24.73 3.78 33.58
N SER A 402 24.39 3.60 32.31
CA SER A 402 23.10 4.02 31.72
C SER A 402 21.92 3.19 32.24
N ILE A 403 22.14 1.90 32.51
CA ILE A 403 21.16 1.03 33.16
C ILE A 403 21.02 1.38 34.65
N ALA A 404 22.14 1.70 35.33
CA ALA A 404 22.11 2.14 36.73
C ALA A 404 21.34 3.46 36.88
N LEU A 405 21.51 4.39 35.94
CA LEU A 405 20.75 5.65 35.90
C LEU A 405 19.24 5.40 35.73
N LEU A 406 18.83 4.38 34.98
CA LEU A 406 17.40 4.02 34.87
C LEU A 406 16.84 3.59 36.23
N ILE A 407 17.58 2.78 36.98
CA ILE A 407 17.17 2.30 38.30
C ILE A 407 17.09 3.46 39.31
N GLU A 408 18.07 4.38 39.27
CA GLU A 408 18.10 5.59 40.12
C GLU A 408 16.85 6.45 39.89
N VAL A 409 16.54 6.75 38.63
CA VAL A 409 15.41 7.61 38.24
C VAL A 409 14.06 6.94 38.53
N LEU A 410 13.92 5.62 38.32
CA LEU A 410 12.71 4.89 38.67
C LEU A 410 12.47 4.85 40.19
N ASN A 411 13.54 4.78 40.99
CA ASN A 411 13.42 4.78 42.45
C ASN A 411 13.06 6.16 43.02
N GLU A 412 13.55 7.25 42.42
CA GLU A 412 13.18 8.61 42.80
C GLU A 412 11.67 8.89 42.59
N ASP A 413 11.11 8.44 41.46
CA ASP A 413 9.68 8.58 41.17
C ASP A 413 8.79 7.72 42.09
N ILE A 414 9.22 6.49 42.43
CA ILE A 414 8.49 5.59 43.35
C ILE A 414 8.49 6.15 44.78
N LEU A 415 9.57 6.79 45.22
CA LEU A 415 9.66 7.43 46.53
C LEU A 415 8.90 8.78 46.57
N GLY A 416 8.92 9.54 45.46
CA GLY A 416 8.16 10.80 45.31
C GLY A 416 6.64 10.62 45.27
N ALA A 417 6.14 9.46 44.84
CA ALA A 417 4.69 9.16 44.82
C ALA A 417 4.05 9.03 46.22
N SER A 418 4.84 9.04 47.30
CA SER A 418 4.34 9.05 48.69
C SER A 418 4.21 10.45 49.31
N GLY A 419 4.53 11.52 48.57
CA GLY A 419 4.38 12.90 49.02
C GLY A 419 4.07 13.84 47.86
N THR A 420 2.84 14.38 47.84
CA THR A 420 2.36 15.62 47.18
C THR A 420 3.17 16.16 45.99
N GLY A 421 2.52 16.21 44.82
CA GLY A 421 3.16 16.31 43.53
C GLY A 421 3.85 17.62 43.16
N ILE A 422 4.63 17.56 42.08
CA ILE A 422 5.06 18.71 41.28
C ILE A 422 4.94 18.32 39.80
N ASN A 423 4.18 19.15 39.08
CA ASN A 423 4.15 19.22 37.63
C ASN A 423 5.20 20.27 37.19
N GLU A 424 5.82 20.01 36.04
CA GLU A 424 6.37 20.98 35.08
C GLU A 424 7.63 21.82 35.39
N SER A 425 8.57 21.65 34.45
CA SER A 425 9.34 22.68 33.72
C SER A 425 10.73 23.09 34.23
N SER A 426 11.67 23.11 33.26
CA SER A 426 13.01 23.72 33.24
C SER A 426 14.10 22.94 34.02
N ARG A 427 15.31 22.66 33.49
CA ARG A 427 16.14 23.38 32.52
C ARG A 427 16.99 22.44 31.67
N VAL A 428 16.99 22.68 30.36
CA VAL A 428 18.10 22.38 29.47
C VAL A 428 19.02 23.59 29.49
N GLU A 429 20.26 23.44 29.95
CA GLU A 429 21.36 24.35 29.61
C GLU A 429 22.43 23.55 28.86
N PHE A 430 22.82 24.11 27.71
CA PHE A 430 23.57 23.49 26.60
C PHE A 430 24.93 22.87 26.98
#